data_AF-A0A9D5TRG1-F1
#
_entry.id   AF-A0A9D5TRG1-F1
#
_cell.length_a   1.000
_cell.length_b   1.000
_cell.length_c   1.000
_cell.angle_alpha   90.00
_cell.angle_beta   90.00
_cell.angle_gamma   90.00
#
_symmetry.space_group_name_H-M   'P 1'
#
loop_
_entity.id
_entity.type
_entity.pdbx_description
1 polymer ?
#
loop_
_entity_poly.entity_id
_entity_poly.type
_entity_poly.pdbx_seq_one_letter_code
_entity_poly.pdbx_strand_id
1 'polypeptide(L)'
;MIIKKDIKNNFNKGVNKMISNSKIKNYNEREKAEMKRLNLFESRLFGRICYGFGRDENGLVYIVEDEADVVRMIYDMAINGNSLQKIQAELFNRGIKSPSGKDKWTRDVIDKTINNSKYLTYIISFENFVEASIEKESRCRYIRS
;
A
#
# COMPACT_ATOMS: atom_id res chain seq x y z
N MET A 1 34.35 -34.03 1.96
CA MET A 1 33.67 -32.73 1.76
C MET A 1 32.51 -32.78 0.74
N ILE A 2 32.01 -33.96 0.35
CA ILE A 2 30.99 -34.12 -0.73
C ILE A 2 29.62 -34.54 -0.15
N ILE A 3 29.61 -35.48 0.80
CA ILE A 3 28.39 -36.08 1.39
C ILE A 3 27.44 -35.05 2.07
N LYS A 4 27.98 -34.00 2.73
CA LYS A 4 27.14 -32.96 3.37
C LYS A 4 26.40 -32.06 2.37
N LYS A 5 26.90 -31.90 1.13
CA LYS A 5 26.23 -31.11 0.08
C LYS A 5 25.05 -31.87 -0.51
N ASP A 6 25.20 -33.17 -0.71
CA ASP A 6 24.15 -34.02 -1.31
C ASP A 6 22.94 -34.20 -0.37
N ILE A 7 23.19 -34.33 0.93
CA ILE A 7 22.13 -34.39 1.95
C ILE A 7 21.33 -33.07 1.98
N LYS A 8 22.02 -31.92 1.93
CA LYS A 8 21.38 -30.60 1.96
C LYS A 8 20.55 -30.33 0.70
N ASN A 9 21.03 -30.78 -0.47
CA ASN A 9 20.30 -30.67 -1.73
C ASN A 9 19.05 -31.56 -1.79
N ASN A 10 19.12 -32.79 -1.27
CA ASN A 10 17.98 -33.70 -1.24
C ASN A 10 16.91 -33.27 -0.23
N PHE A 11 17.31 -32.70 0.91
CA PHE A 11 16.38 -32.08 1.86
C PHE A 11 15.62 -30.89 1.24
N ASN A 12 16.35 -29.99 0.58
CA ASN A 12 15.74 -28.83 -0.10
C ASN A 12 14.79 -29.25 -1.25
N LYS A 13 15.11 -30.32 -2.00
CA LYS A 13 14.21 -30.88 -3.00
C LYS A 13 12.93 -31.47 -2.39
N GLY A 14 13.04 -32.17 -1.25
CA GLY A 14 11.89 -32.72 -0.54
C GLY A 14 10.96 -31.65 0.04
N VAL A 15 11.54 -30.60 0.63
CA VAL A 15 10.81 -29.43 1.13
C VAL A 15 10.13 -28.68 -0.01
N ASN A 16 10.82 -28.42 -1.12
CA ASN A 16 10.24 -27.77 -2.29
C ASN A 16 9.11 -28.61 -2.94
N LYS A 17 9.22 -29.94 -2.91
CA LYS A 17 8.19 -30.86 -3.39
C LYS A 17 6.95 -30.90 -2.46
N MET A 18 7.13 -30.72 -1.16
CA MET A 18 6.01 -30.56 -0.21
C MET A 18 5.32 -29.20 -0.36
N ILE A 19 6.09 -28.13 -0.58
CA ILE A 19 5.57 -26.78 -0.87
C ILE A 19 4.82 -26.76 -2.22
N SER A 20 5.22 -27.57 -3.21
CA SER A 20 4.54 -27.68 -4.50
C SER A 20 3.26 -28.54 -4.49
N ASN A 21 2.70 -28.84 -3.31
CA ASN A 21 1.36 -29.42 -3.23
C ASN A 21 0.31 -28.34 -3.53
N SER A 22 -0.48 -28.56 -4.58
CA SER A 22 -1.57 -27.67 -5.03
C SER A 22 -2.53 -27.25 -3.91
N LYS A 23 -2.73 -28.09 -2.88
CA LYS A 23 -3.56 -27.78 -1.71
C LYS A 23 -3.00 -26.67 -0.81
N ILE A 24 -1.67 -26.61 -0.59
CA ILE A 24 -1.03 -25.58 0.25
C ILE A 24 -0.96 -24.25 -0.50
N LYS A 25 -0.66 -24.30 -1.80
CA LYS A 25 -0.65 -23.13 -2.67
C LYS A 25 -2.01 -22.42 -2.70
N ASN A 26 -3.11 -23.19 -2.79
CA ASN A 26 -4.48 -22.67 -2.74
C ASN A 26 -4.88 -22.11 -1.37
N TYR A 27 -4.37 -22.68 -0.27
CA TYR A 27 -4.62 -22.16 1.08
C TYR A 27 -3.97 -20.77 1.25
N ASN A 28 -2.73 -20.62 0.80
CA ASN A 28 -1.99 -19.35 0.85
C ASN A 28 -2.59 -18.27 -0.05
N GLU A 29 -3.19 -18.62 -1.19
CA GLU A 29 -3.86 -17.66 -2.08
C GLU A 29 -5.22 -17.21 -1.54
N ARG A 30 -5.99 -18.10 -0.91
CA ARG A 30 -7.23 -17.73 -0.21
C ARG A 30 -6.96 -16.87 1.01
N GLU A 31 -6.00 -17.24 1.85
CA GLU A 31 -5.58 -16.41 2.98
C GLU A 31 -5.04 -15.07 2.49
N LYS A 32 -4.23 -15.01 1.41
CA LYS A 32 -3.81 -13.74 0.79
C LYS A 32 -4.97 -12.90 0.26
N ALA A 33 -6.00 -13.53 -0.30
CA ALA A 33 -7.20 -12.83 -0.80
C ALA A 33 -8.08 -12.34 0.35
N GLU A 34 -8.19 -13.10 1.43
CA GLU A 34 -8.85 -12.69 2.68
C GLU A 34 -8.05 -11.58 3.40
N MET A 35 -6.72 -11.61 3.35
CA MET A 35 -5.84 -10.62 4.01
C MET A 35 -5.95 -9.20 3.43
N LYS A 36 -6.57 -9.05 2.26
CA LYS A 36 -6.81 -7.75 1.61
C LYS A 36 -8.23 -7.22 1.85
N ARG A 37 -8.93 -7.76 2.85
CA ARG A 37 -10.27 -7.36 3.26
C ARG A 37 -10.30 -7.05 4.75
N LEU A 38 -11.00 -5.98 5.09
CA LEU A 38 -11.30 -5.63 6.47
C LEU A 38 -12.45 -6.51 6.96
N ASN A 39 -12.46 -6.83 8.24
CA ASN A 39 -13.59 -7.54 8.82
C ASN A 39 -14.85 -6.64 8.87
N LEU A 40 -16.00 -7.20 9.20
CA LEU A 40 -17.28 -6.48 9.21
C LEU A 40 -17.26 -5.25 10.15
N PHE A 41 -16.64 -5.37 11.32
CA PHE A 41 -16.58 -4.28 12.29
C PHE A 41 -15.68 -3.14 11.79
N GLU A 42 -14.48 -3.47 11.32
CA GLU A 42 -13.55 -2.50 10.72
C GLU A 42 -14.15 -1.81 9.49
N SER A 43 -14.82 -2.58 8.63
CA SER A 43 -15.50 -2.07 7.43
C SER A 43 -16.60 -1.05 7.79
N ARG A 44 -17.35 -1.31 8.87
CA ARG A 44 -18.36 -0.36 9.38
C ARG A 44 -17.71 0.92 9.91
N LEU A 45 -16.59 0.81 10.63
CA LEU A 45 -15.84 1.95 11.15
C LEU A 45 -15.11 2.75 10.06
N PHE A 46 -14.83 2.14 8.90
CA PHE A 46 -14.13 2.80 7.81
C PHE A 46 -14.90 4.00 7.23
N GLY A 47 -16.24 4.00 7.34
CA GLY A 47 -17.08 5.10 6.87
C GLY A 47 -16.92 5.36 5.36
N ARG A 48 -16.65 6.61 4.97
CA ARG A 48 -16.40 6.99 3.57
C ARG A 48 -15.12 6.33 3.04
N ILE A 49 -15.25 5.66 1.88
CA ILE A 49 -14.12 5.05 1.16
C ILE A 49 -13.17 6.14 0.64
N CYS A 50 -11.87 5.91 0.82
CA CYS A 50 -10.79 6.70 0.22
C CYS A 50 -10.10 5.88 -0.88
N TYR A 51 -9.42 6.58 -1.79
CA TYR A 51 -8.66 5.99 -2.90
C TYR A 51 -7.69 4.92 -2.40
N GLY A 52 -7.56 3.79 -3.09
CA GLY A 52 -6.82 2.61 -2.59
C GLY A 52 -7.71 1.55 -1.95
N PHE A 53 -9.00 1.86 -1.73
CA PHE A 53 -9.98 0.97 -1.12
C PHE A 53 -11.27 0.94 -1.93
N GLY A 54 -11.95 -0.20 -1.88
CA GLY A 54 -13.30 -0.41 -2.42
C GLY A 54 -14.25 -0.89 -1.34
N ARG A 55 -15.55 -0.86 -1.64
CA ARG A 55 -16.59 -1.46 -0.81
C ARG A 55 -17.44 -2.37 -1.68
N ASP A 56 -17.58 -3.62 -1.26
CA ASP A 56 -18.41 -4.58 -1.98
C ASP A 56 -19.90 -4.43 -1.64
N GLU A 57 -20.74 -5.22 -2.31
CA GLU A 57 -22.19 -5.26 -2.11
C GLU A 57 -22.61 -5.66 -0.68
N ASN A 58 -21.75 -6.36 0.04
CA ASN A 58 -21.97 -6.75 1.44
C ASN A 58 -21.52 -5.68 2.44
N GLY A 59 -20.99 -4.56 1.94
CA GLY A 59 -20.48 -3.47 2.75
C GLY A 59 -19.08 -3.72 3.33
N LEU A 60 -18.38 -4.78 2.88
CA LEU A 60 -17.02 -5.07 3.30
C LEU A 60 -16.03 -4.22 2.52
N VAL A 61 -15.04 -3.68 3.24
CA VAL A 61 -13.97 -2.87 2.65
C VAL A 61 -12.83 -3.76 2.22
N TYR A 62 -12.34 -3.54 1.01
CA TYR A 62 -11.23 -4.28 0.43
C TYR A 62 -10.21 -3.33 -0.20
N ILE A 63 -8.98 -3.80 -0.38
CA ILE A 63 -7.90 -3.02 -1.00
C ILE A 63 -8.00 -3.13 -2.52
N VAL A 64 -7.95 -1.99 -3.20
CA VAL A 64 -7.80 -1.93 -4.66
C VAL A 64 -6.31 -1.77 -4.95
N GLU A 65 -5.64 -2.85 -5.34
CA GLU A 65 -4.17 -2.91 -5.36
C GLU A 65 -3.54 -1.83 -6.25
N ASP A 66 -4.08 -1.63 -7.46
CA ASP A 66 -3.56 -0.64 -8.41
C ASP A 66 -3.62 0.79 -7.84
N GLU A 67 -4.70 1.10 -7.10
CA GLU A 67 -4.83 2.39 -6.42
C GLU A 67 -3.95 2.47 -5.17
N ALA A 68 -3.78 1.36 -4.45
CA ALA A 68 -2.91 1.27 -3.27
C ALA A 68 -1.43 1.47 -3.63
N ASP A 69 -0.99 0.97 -4.78
CA ASP A 69 0.36 1.21 -5.31
C ASP A 69 0.62 2.69 -5.59
N VAL A 70 -0.38 3.39 -6.12
CA VAL A 70 -0.31 4.84 -6.30
C VAL A 70 -0.18 5.56 -4.95
N VAL A 71 -0.92 5.11 -3.92
CA VAL A 71 -0.78 5.69 -2.57
C VAL A 71 0.61 5.46 -2.01
N ARG A 72 1.15 4.23 -2.11
CA ARG A 72 2.53 3.91 -1.70
C ARG A 72 3.54 4.83 -2.38
N MET A 73 3.43 4.98 -3.70
CA MET A 73 4.28 5.90 -4.47
C MET A 73 4.18 7.35 -3.97
N ILE A 74 2.97 7.83 -3.66
CA ILE A 74 2.77 9.20 -3.13
C ILE A 74 3.50 9.36 -1.78
N TYR A 75 3.40 8.37 -0.89
CA TYR A 75 4.11 8.39 0.40
C TYR A 75 5.63 8.34 0.20
N ASP A 76 6.14 7.44 -0.66
CA ASP A 76 7.56 7.35 -0.95
C ASP A 76 8.11 8.68 -1.49
N MET A 77 7.39 9.34 -2.40
CA MET A 77 7.79 10.65 -2.90
C MET A 77 7.78 11.70 -1.79
N ALA A 78 6.78 11.68 -0.90
CA ALA A 78 6.67 12.62 0.21
C ALA A 78 7.81 12.45 1.22
N ILE A 79 8.14 11.21 1.60
CA ILE A 79 9.26 10.86 2.49
C ILE A 79 10.59 11.32 1.88
N ASN A 80 10.75 11.18 0.57
CA ASN A 80 11.92 11.67 -0.17
C ASN A 80 11.94 13.20 -0.39
N GLY A 81 11.15 13.97 0.36
CA GLY A 81 11.16 15.44 0.33
C GLY A 81 10.56 16.08 -0.94
N ASN A 82 9.85 15.32 -1.78
CA ASN A 82 9.25 15.88 -2.98
C ASN A 82 8.12 16.86 -2.62
N SER A 83 8.06 17.99 -3.33
CA SER A 83 6.97 18.95 -3.15
C SER A 83 5.64 18.38 -3.67
N LEU A 84 4.51 18.87 -3.13
CA LEU A 84 3.18 18.47 -3.61
C LEU A 84 2.99 18.75 -5.11
N GLN A 85 3.67 19.77 -5.64
CA GLN A 85 3.67 20.09 -7.07
C GLN A 85 4.44 19.06 -7.90
N LYS A 86 5.58 18.56 -7.38
CA LYS A 86 6.35 17.52 -8.05
C LYS A 86 5.60 16.19 -8.06
N ILE A 87 4.94 15.84 -6.95
CA ILE A 87 4.06 14.65 -6.87
C ILE A 87 2.89 14.79 -7.86
N GLN A 88 2.23 15.95 -7.91
CA GLN A 88 1.17 16.22 -8.88
C GLN A 88 1.64 16.05 -10.33
N ALA A 89 2.81 16.59 -10.67
CA ALA A 89 3.37 16.48 -12.01
C ALA A 89 3.67 15.02 -12.37
N GLU A 90 4.22 14.25 -11.44
CA GLU A 90 4.50 12.82 -11.64
C GLU A 90 3.23 12.01 -11.89
N LEU A 91 2.19 12.22 -11.08
CA LEU A 91 0.88 11.58 -11.26
C LEU A 91 0.27 11.90 -12.64
N PHE A 92 0.35 13.17 -13.04
CA PHE A 92 -0.14 13.62 -14.35
C PHE A 92 0.66 13.01 -15.51
N ASN A 93 1.98 13.00 -15.43
CA ASN A 93 2.86 12.43 -16.45
C ASN A 93 2.63 10.92 -16.64
N ARG A 94 2.27 10.21 -15.56
CA ARG A 94 1.88 8.80 -15.59
C ARG A 94 0.45 8.55 -16.05
N GLY A 95 -0.34 9.60 -16.28
CA GLY A 95 -1.75 9.49 -16.67
C GLY A 95 -2.68 8.99 -15.57
N ILE A 96 -2.25 9.07 -14.30
CA ILE A 96 -3.03 8.57 -13.16
C ILE A 96 -4.15 9.57 -12.83
N LYS A 97 -5.40 9.14 -13.01
CA LYS A 97 -6.58 9.96 -12.70
C LYS A 97 -6.73 10.16 -11.19
N SER A 98 -7.32 11.28 -10.80
CA SER A 98 -7.66 11.59 -9.42
C SER A 98 -8.75 10.65 -8.89
N PRO A 99 -8.97 10.59 -7.56
CA PRO A 99 -10.09 9.84 -7.00
C PRO A 99 -11.47 10.31 -7.49
N SER A 100 -11.54 11.51 -8.09
CA SER A 100 -12.75 12.07 -8.72
C SER A 100 -12.76 11.93 -10.24
N GLY A 101 -11.85 11.14 -10.82
CA GLY A 101 -11.75 10.89 -12.26
C GLY A 101 -11.11 12.01 -13.08
N LYS A 102 -10.50 13.02 -12.44
CA LYS A 102 -9.86 14.14 -13.14
C LYS A 102 -8.41 13.82 -13.52
N ASP A 103 -7.93 14.39 -14.61
CA ASP A 103 -6.56 14.15 -15.08
C ASP A 103 -5.49 14.64 -14.12
N LYS A 104 -5.80 15.71 -13.37
CA LYS A 104 -4.86 16.35 -12.47
C LYS A 104 -5.33 16.25 -11.02
N TRP A 105 -4.53 15.61 -10.19
CA TRP A 105 -4.68 15.64 -8.74
C TRP A 105 -4.42 17.05 -8.22
N THR A 106 -5.30 17.63 -7.41
CA THR A 106 -5.02 18.95 -6.80
C THR A 106 -4.04 18.80 -5.64
N ARG A 107 -3.32 19.88 -5.29
CA ARG A 107 -2.41 19.87 -4.13
C ARG A 107 -3.13 19.51 -2.82
N ASP A 108 -4.38 19.99 -2.67
CA ASP A 108 -5.24 19.67 -1.53
C ASP A 108 -5.61 18.18 -1.45
N VAL A 109 -5.89 17.53 -2.59
CA VAL A 109 -6.17 16.09 -2.61
C VAL A 109 -4.92 15.30 -2.23
N ILE A 110 -3.75 15.66 -2.76
CA ILE A 110 -2.48 14.98 -2.41
C ILE A 110 -2.15 15.19 -0.93
N ASP A 111 -2.32 16.40 -0.39
CA ASP A 111 -2.11 16.66 1.04
C ASP A 111 -3.07 15.82 1.88
N LYS A 112 -4.35 15.77 1.53
CA LYS A 112 -5.33 14.90 2.22
C LYS A 112 -4.96 13.42 2.14
N THR A 113 -4.41 12.96 1.02
CA THR A 113 -3.93 11.57 0.89
C THR A 113 -2.82 11.27 1.90
N ILE A 114 -1.79 12.12 2.00
CA ILE A 114 -0.64 11.90 2.90
C ILE A 114 -1.04 12.00 4.39
N ASN A 115 -2.09 12.77 4.72
CA ASN A 115 -2.54 12.98 6.10
C ASN A 115 -3.70 12.04 6.51
N ASN A 116 -4.08 11.08 5.66
CA ASN A 116 -5.20 10.18 5.95
C ASN A 116 -4.72 8.93 6.69
N SER A 117 -5.03 8.86 7.99
CA SER A 117 -4.65 7.72 8.85
C SER A 117 -5.26 6.38 8.42
N LYS A 118 -6.29 6.37 7.58
CA LYS A 118 -6.85 5.12 7.03
C LYS A 118 -5.85 4.31 6.21
N TYR A 119 -4.80 4.96 5.68
CA TYR A 119 -3.77 4.26 4.95
C TYR A 119 -2.88 3.37 5.82
N LEU A 120 -2.89 3.57 7.13
CA LEU A 120 -2.28 2.63 8.09
C LEU A 120 -2.95 1.25 8.05
N THR A 121 -4.16 1.14 7.50
CA THR A 121 -4.87 -0.12 7.33
C THR A 121 -4.38 -0.80 6.05
N TYR A 122 -3.35 -1.64 6.19
CA TYR A 122 -2.79 -2.54 5.16
C TYR A 122 -2.07 -1.88 3.95
N ILE A 123 -2.09 -0.56 3.77
CA ILE A 123 -1.44 0.10 2.61
C ILE A 123 -0.06 0.68 2.98
N ILE A 124 0.03 1.41 4.09
CA ILE A 124 1.22 2.13 4.55
C ILE A 124 1.58 1.68 5.97
N SER A 125 2.87 1.52 6.25
CA SER A 125 3.36 1.22 7.61
C SER A 125 3.27 2.43 8.53
N PHE A 126 3.27 2.20 9.84
CA PHE A 126 3.26 3.29 10.82
C PHE A 126 4.50 4.19 10.68
N GLU A 127 5.66 3.60 10.41
CA GLU A 127 6.92 4.30 10.21
C GLU A 127 6.84 5.27 9.04
N ASN A 128 6.41 4.80 7.86
CA ASN A 128 6.31 5.62 6.66
C ASN A 128 5.29 6.76 6.83
N PHE A 129 4.21 6.52 7.57
CA PHE A 129 3.22 7.54 7.89
C PHE A 129 3.81 8.66 8.76
N VAL A 130 4.60 8.29 9.77
CA VAL A 130 5.28 9.25 10.66
C VAL A 130 6.37 10.01 9.90
N GLU A 131 7.18 9.34 9.08
CA GLU A 131 8.22 9.97 8.26
C GLU A 131 7.65 11.03 7.31
N ALA A 132 6.58 10.70 6.59
CA ALA A 132 5.90 11.65 5.71
C ALA A 132 5.37 12.88 6.47
N SER A 133 4.94 12.69 7.73
CA SER A 133 4.45 13.76 8.60
C SER A 133 5.60 14.68 9.06
N ILE A 134 6.75 14.10 9.43
CA ILE A 134 7.95 14.84 9.83
C ILE A 134 8.48 15.69 8.67
N GLU A 135 8.63 15.10 7.48
CA GLU A 135 9.17 15.80 6.32
C GLU A 135 8.28 16.99 5.93
N LYS A 136 6.96 16.82 6.01
CA LYS A 136 6.01 17.93 5.82
C LYS A 136 6.27 19.07 6.79
N GLU A 137 6.48 18.78 8.07
CA GLU A 137 6.71 19.78 9.11
C GLU A 137 8.05 20.52 8.95
N SER A 138 9.10 19.81 8.53
CA SER A 138 10.40 20.39 8.19
C SER A 138 10.27 21.50 7.13
N ARG A 139 9.45 21.29 6.09
CA ARG A 139 9.19 22.33 5.07
C ARG A 139 8.42 23.54 5.61
N CYS A 140 7.52 23.34 6.58
CA CYS A 140 6.77 24.44 7.19
C CYS A 140 7.65 25.30 8.12
N ARG A 141 8.67 24.71 8.75
CA ARG A 141 9.58 25.41 9.66
C ARG A 141 10.57 26.33 8.93
N TYR A 142 10.98 26.00 7.71
CA TYR A 142 11.89 26.83 6.90
C TYR A 142 11.31 28.15 6.39
N ILE A 143 9.99 28.38 6.49
CA ILE A 143 9.35 29.62 6.04
C ILE A 143 9.30 30.68 7.17
N ARG A 144 9.77 30.34 8.39
CA ARG A 144 9.70 31.21 9.58
C ARG A 144 11.06 31.69 10.13
N SER A 145 12.16 31.48 9.43
CA SER A 145 13.50 32.00 9.78
C SER A 145 13.97 33.02 8.75
#